data_AF-A0A950KT48-F1
#
_entry.id   AF-A0A950KT48-F1
#
_cell.length_a   1.000
_cell.length_b   1.000
_cell.length_c   1.000
_cell.angle_alpha   90.00
_cell.angle_beta   90.00
_cell.angle_gamma   90.00
#
_symmetry.space_group_name_H-M   'P 1'
#
loop_
_entity.id
_entity.type
_entity.pdbx_description
1 polymer ?
#
loop_
_entity_poly.entity_id
_entity_poly.type
_entity_poly.pdbx_seq_one_letter_code
_entity_poly.pdbx_strand_id
1 'polypeptide(L)'
;MLRQVAEGVLIHQSEFLQTNTVVVQGRAGVLLIDPGVRGDEMACLANDLSDLGQPVVAGFSTHPHWDHLLWHPSLGAAPRYGTARCAATVRDRLSDARAKARIAELIPPDIVEQVPLDLLGLITGLPAETERIPWDGPRVRIIEHQAHAPGHAALLIEERGVLIAGDTLSDVLIPMLDLKRHR
;
A
#
# COMPACT_ATOMS: atom_id res chain seq x y z
N MET A 1 -1.15 -0.18 -16.48
CA MET A 1 0.20 -0.01 -17.07
C MET A 1 1.04 0.84 -16.14
N LEU A 2 2.33 0.52 -15.95
CA LEU A 2 3.24 1.36 -15.16
C LEU A 2 3.61 2.66 -15.89
N ARG A 3 3.55 3.79 -15.19
CA ARG A 3 3.97 5.11 -15.66
C ARG A 3 5.06 5.68 -14.76
N GLN A 4 6.19 6.04 -15.33
CA GLN A 4 7.25 6.70 -14.58
C GLN A 4 6.87 8.16 -14.27
N VAL A 5 7.01 8.57 -13.00
CA VAL A 5 6.72 9.95 -12.53
C VAL A 5 7.97 10.68 -12.07
N ALA A 6 9.02 9.95 -11.69
CA ALA A 6 10.36 10.45 -11.41
C ALA A 6 11.40 9.36 -11.68
N GLU A 7 12.69 9.67 -11.59
CA GLU A 7 13.76 8.68 -11.74
C GLU A 7 13.58 7.52 -10.74
N GLY A 8 13.32 6.32 -11.27
CA GLY A 8 13.11 5.12 -10.46
C GLY A 8 11.82 5.08 -9.64
N VAL A 9 10.86 5.98 -9.93
CA VAL A 9 9.54 5.99 -9.28
C VAL A 9 8.46 5.86 -10.35
N LEU A 10 7.72 4.76 -10.29
CA LEU A 10 6.64 4.45 -11.21
C LEU A 10 5.31 4.32 -10.46
N ILE A 11 4.21 4.53 -11.16
CA ILE A 11 2.88 4.33 -10.62
C ILE A 11 2.04 3.46 -11.55
N HIS A 12 1.11 2.70 -10.97
CA HIS A 12 -0.04 2.14 -11.66
C HIS A 12 -1.28 2.67 -10.95
N GLN A 13 -2.27 3.16 -11.69
CA GLN A 13 -3.55 3.57 -11.12
C GLN A 13 -4.60 2.50 -11.43
N SER A 14 -5.27 2.00 -10.41
CA SER A 14 -6.34 1.02 -10.61
C SER A 14 -7.51 1.63 -11.35
N GLU A 15 -8.12 0.87 -12.25
CA GLU A 15 -9.38 1.28 -12.90
C GLU A 15 -10.55 1.32 -11.91
N PHE A 16 -10.43 0.60 -10.79
CA PHE A 16 -11.38 0.61 -9.70
C PHE A 16 -10.85 1.49 -8.55
N LEU A 17 -11.66 2.43 -8.07
CA LEU A 17 -11.31 3.41 -7.02
C LEU A 17 -10.19 4.41 -7.34
N GLN A 18 -9.47 4.25 -8.46
CA GLN A 18 -8.37 5.13 -8.86
C GLN A 18 -7.22 5.20 -7.84
N THR A 19 -7.11 4.17 -6.99
CA THR A 19 -6.02 3.99 -6.04
C THR A 19 -4.70 3.87 -6.79
N ASN A 20 -3.67 4.57 -6.31
CA ASN A 20 -2.33 4.53 -6.89
C ASN A 20 -1.46 3.50 -6.19
N THR A 21 -0.97 2.55 -6.97
CA THR A 21 0.18 1.72 -6.62
C THR A 21 1.46 2.43 -6.99
N VAL A 22 2.41 2.50 -6.06
CA VAL A 22 3.72 3.13 -6.31
C VAL A 22 4.83 2.10 -6.24
N VAL A 23 5.69 2.11 -7.24
CA VAL A 23 6.87 1.25 -7.36
C VAL A 23 8.11 2.13 -7.24
N VAL A 24 8.97 1.84 -6.27
CA VAL A 24 10.27 2.49 -6.10
C VAL A 24 11.37 1.50 -6.44
N GLN A 25 12.17 1.80 -7.45
CA GLN A 25 13.27 0.94 -7.89
C GLN A 25 14.46 1.08 -6.93
N GLY A 26 14.89 -0.05 -6.38
CA GLY A 26 16.11 -0.21 -5.58
C GLY A 26 17.19 -0.98 -6.32
N ARG A 27 18.23 -1.41 -5.59
CA ARG A 27 19.36 -2.14 -6.18
C ARG A 27 19.03 -3.62 -6.43
N ALA A 28 18.34 -4.24 -5.49
CA ALA A 28 18.03 -5.68 -5.50
C ALA A 28 16.59 -6.01 -5.94
N GLY A 29 15.79 -4.98 -6.25
CA GLY A 29 14.37 -5.13 -6.58
C GLY A 29 13.59 -3.84 -6.29
N VAL A 30 12.29 -3.95 -6.07
CA VAL A 30 11.41 -2.80 -5.83
C VAL A 30 10.80 -2.79 -4.43
N LEU A 31 10.60 -1.58 -3.91
CA LEU A 31 9.65 -1.31 -2.83
C LEU A 31 8.29 -1.03 -3.48
N LEU A 32 7.28 -1.78 -3.06
CA LEU A 32 5.91 -1.66 -3.54
C LEU A 32 5.02 -1.01 -2.47
N ILE A 33 4.37 0.10 -2.80
CA ILE A 33 3.50 0.84 -1.89
C ILE A 33 2.08 0.74 -2.43
N ASP A 34 1.16 0.27 -1.58
CA ASP A 34 -0.28 0.12 -1.89
C ASP A 34 -0.54 -0.64 -3.21
N PRO A 35 -0.36 -1.98 -3.24
CA PRO A 35 -0.04 -2.78 -4.42
C PRO A 35 -1.13 -2.90 -5.50
N GLY A 36 -2.32 -2.36 -5.27
CA GLY A 36 -3.45 -2.36 -6.19
C GLY A 36 -4.72 -2.88 -5.52
N VAL A 37 -5.81 -2.92 -6.28
CA VAL A 37 -7.14 -3.34 -5.86
C VAL A 37 -7.57 -4.64 -6.54
N ARG A 38 -7.45 -4.75 -7.87
CA ARG A 38 -7.85 -5.96 -8.62
C ARG A 38 -6.68 -6.96 -8.74
N GLY A 39 -7.00 -8.24 -8.79
CA GLY A 39 -6.02 -9.32 -8.84
C GLY A 39 -5.27 -9.38 -10.16
N ASP A 40 -5.95 -9.09 -11.27
CA ASP A 40 -5.35 -9.08 -12.61
C ASP A 40 -4.39 -7.91 -12.83
N GLU A 41 -4.68 -6.71 -12.31
CA GLU A 41 -3.73 -5.59 -12.34
C GLU A 41 -2.49 -5.87 -11.48
N MET A 42 -2.65 -6.50 -10.31
CA MET A 42 -1.53 -6.94 -9.48
C MET A 42 -0.72 -8.06 -10.15
N ALA A 43 -1.38 -9.00 -10.83
CA ALA A 43 -0.71 -10.04 -11.60
C ALA A 43 0.04 -9.47 -12.81
N CYS A 44 -0.56 -8.52 -13.53
CA CYS A 44 0.10 -7.78 -14.61
C CYS A 44 1.32 -7.03 -14.09
N LEU A 45 1.19 -6.32 -12.97
CA LEU A 45 2.30 -5.64 -12.31
C LEU A 45 3.43 -6.62 -11.95
N ALA A 46 3.10 -7.78 -11.38
CA ALA A 46 4.08 -8.80 -11.03
C ALA A 46 4.84 -9.31 -12.26
N ASN A 47 4.14 -9.50 -13.39
CA ASN A 47 4.76 -9.90 -14.66
C ASN A 47 5.69 -8.80 -15.19
N ASP A 48 5.24 -7.55 -15.23
CA ASP A 48 6.06 -6.40 -15.66
C ASP A 48 7.35 -6.29 -14.83
N LEU A 49 7.25 -6.46 -13.51
CA LEU A 49 8.41 -6.45 -12.59
C LEU A 49 9.35 -7.64 -12.81
N SER A 50 8.79 -8.82 -13.07
CA SER A 50 9.56 -10.03 -13.39
C SER A 50 10.34 -9.88 -14.70
N ASP A 51 9.71 -9.33 -15.74
CA ASP A 51 10.34 -9.11 -17.05
C ASP A 51 11.48 -8.09 -16.98
N LEU A 52 11.39 -7.13 -16.05
CA LEU A 52 12.46 -6.18 -15.73
C LEU A 52 13.55 -6.78 -14.82
N GLY A 53 13.37 -8.00 -14.32
CA GLY A 53 14.28 -8.62 -13.34
C GLY A 53 14.30 -7.88 -11.99
N GLN A 54 13.21 -7.18 -11.65
CA GLN A 54 13.09 -6.38 -10.43
C GLN A 54 12.01 -6.94 -9.50
N PRO A 55 12.29 -8.01 -8.75
CA PRO A 55 11.30 -8.60 -7.84
C PRO A 55 10.89 -7.60 -6.76
N VAL A 56 9.71 -7.79 -6.18
CA VAL A 56 9.32 -7.05 -4.98
C VAL A 56 10.16 -7.55 -3.80
N VAL A 57 10.88 -6.64 -3.13
CA VAL A 57 11.73 -6.96 -1.98
C VAL A 57 11.18 -6.42 -0.66
N ALA A 58 10.28 -5.45 -0.72
CA ALA A 58 9.53 -4.94 0.41
C ALA A 58 8.19 -4.35 -0.05
N GLY A 59 7.19 -4.42 0.81
CA GLY A 59 5.91 -3.73 0.66
C GLY A 59 5.70 -2.68 1.75
N PHE A 60 4.89 -1.65 1.49
CA PHE A 60 4.40 -0.74 2.51
C PHE A 60 2.93 -0.39 2.28
N SER A 61 2.10 -0.52 3.32
CA SER A 61 0.72 -0.04 3.32
C SER A 61 0.66 1.32 4.01
N THR A 62 0.25 2.35 3.27
CA THR A 62 0.23 3.73 3.79
C THR A 62 -0.71 3.88 4.99
N HIS A 63 -1.83 3.15 5.00
CA HIS A 63 -2.84 3.25 6.05
C HIS A 63 -3.80 2.04 6.07
N PRO A 64 -4.66 1.87 7.10
CA PRO A 64 -5.40 0.63 7.34
C PRO A 64 -6.75 0.52 6.58
N HIS A 65 -6.86 1.07 5.37
CA HIS A 65 -8.00 0.81 4.48
C HIS A 65 -7.76 -0.43 3.63
N TRP A 66 -8.84 -1.14 3.30
CA TRP A 66 -8.73 -2.50 2.77
C TRP A 66 -8.00 -2.53 1.42
N ASP A 67 -8.22 -1.53 0.59
CA ASP A 67 -7.63 -1.31 -0.73
C ASP A 67 -6.15 -0.93 -0.70
N HIS A 68 -5.60 -0.58 0.48
CA HIS A 68 -4.17 -0.35 0.71
C HIS A 68 -3.48 -1.55 1.39
N LEU A 69 -4.24 -2.59 1.71
CA LEU A 69 -3.80 -3.76 2.48
C LEU A 69 -3.83 -5.07 1.67
N LEU A 70 -4.17 -4.99 0.39
CA LEU A 70 -4.26 -6.16 -0.49
C LEU A 70 -2.88 -6.68 -0.85
N TRP A 71 -2.84 -7.92 -1.33
CA TRP A 71 -1.63 -8.51 -1.91
C TRP A 71 -2.01 -9.66 -2.82
N HIS A 72 -1.25 -9.86 -3.89
CA HIS A 72 -1.41 -10.98 -4.80
C HIS A 72 -0.24 -11.96 -4.67
N PRO A 73 -0.45 -13.29 -4.67
CA PRO A 73 0.64 -14.27 -4.56
C PRO A 73 1.78 -14.09 -5.57
N SER A 74 1.49 -13.64 -6.79
CA SER A 74 2.52 -13.38 -7.82
C SER A 74 3.50 -12.26 -7.45
N LEU A 75 3.16 -11.37 -6.50
CA LEU A 75 4.08 -10.36 -5.98
C LEU A 75 5.13 -10.95 -5.01
N GLY A 76 5.01 -12.25 -4.70
CA GLY A 76 5.94 -12.97 -3.83
C GLY A 76 5.66 -12.80 -2.35
N ALA A 77 6.63 -13.21 -1.53
CA ALA A 77 6.53 -13.27 -0.06
C ALA A 77 7.35 -12.17 0.64
N ALA A 78 7.62 -11.06 -0.05
CA ALA A 78 8.35 -9.94 0.52
C ALA A 78 7.72 -9.47 1.84
N PRO A 79 8.51 -9.00 2.81
CA PRO A 79 7.97 -8.40 4.01
C PRO A 79 7.15 -7.17 3.63
N ARG A 80 5.97 -7.04 4.26
CA ARG A 80 5.04 -5.93 4.05
C ARG A 80 4.95 -5.14 5.33
N TYR A 81 5.18 -3.85 5.25
CA TYR A 81 5.28 -2.98 6.40
C TYR A 81 4.09 -2.02 6.48
N GLY A 82 3.86 -1.51 7.68
CA GLY A 82 3.10 -0.29 7.91
C GLY A 82 3.64 0.36 9.19
N THR A 83 3.08 1.49 9.59
CA THR A 83 3.39 2.03 10.93
C THR A 83 2.92 1.04 12.01
N ALA A 84 3.49 1.13 13.22
CA ALA A 84 3.04 0.35 14.38
C ALA A 84 1.52 0.45 14.59
N ARG A 85 0.99 1.68 14.48
CA ARG A 85 -0.43 1.98 14.68
C ARG A 85 -1.31 1.49 13.54
N CYS A 86 -0.84 1.55 12.29
CA CYS A 86 -1.53 0.96 11.14
C CYS A 86 -1.68 -0.55 11.36
N ALA A 87 -0.58 -1.26 11.60
CA ALA A 87 -0.61 -2.71 11.81
C ALA A 87 -1.47 -3.13 13.02
N ALA A 88 -1.44 -2.37 14.12
CA ALA A 88 -2.33 -2.62 15.25
C ALA A 88 -3.81 -2.47 14.86
N THR A 89 -4.15 -1.39 14.17
CA THR A 89 -5.52 -1.13 13.69
C THR A 89 -5.99 -2.23 12.75
N VAL A 90 -5.13 -2.72 11.86
CA VAL A 90 -5.43 -3.82 10.94
C VAL A 90 -5.71 -5.11 11.72
N ARG A 91 -4.84 -5.48 12.67
CA ARG A 91 -5.06 -6.67 13.51
C ARG A 91 -6.38 -6.59 14.27
N ASP A 92 -6.69 -5.45 14.87
CA ASP A 92 -7.92 -5.27 15.62
C ASP A 92 -9.15 -5.40 14.70
N ARG A 93 -9.13 -4.75 13.53
CA ARG A 93 -10.21 -4.81 12.53
C ARG A 93 -10.42 -6.21 11.96
N LEU A 94 -9.34 -6.93 11.69
CA LEU A 94 -9.36 -8.26 11.06
C LEU A 94 -9.42 -9.42 12.07
N SER A 95 -9.40 -9.15 13.38
CA SER A 95 -9.58 -10.16 14.44
C SER A 95 -10.99 -10.77 14.45
N ASP A 96 -11.98 -10.06 13.91
CA ASP A 96 -13.33 -10.55 13.70
C ASP A 96 -13.38 -11.45 12.46
N ALA A 97 -13.84 -12.70 12.63
CA ALA A 97 -13.97 -13.69 11.55
C ALA A 97 -14.87 -13.22 10.38
N ARG A 98 -15.77 -12.25 10.63
CA ARG A 98 -16.63 -11.64 9.59
C ARG A 98 -16.02 -10.41 8.92
N ALA A 99 -14.82 -9.98 9.30
CA ALA A 99 -14.21 -8.76 8.78
C ALA A 99 -14.03 -8.80 7.25
N LYS A 100 -13.50 -9.91 6.71
CA LYS A 100 -13.35 -10.08 5.26
C LYS A 100 -14.70 -10.10 4.54
N ALA A 101 -15.72 -10.73 5.12
CA ALA A 101 -17.07 -10.76 4.55
C ALA A 101 -17.69 -9.35 4.49
N ARG A 102 -17.54 -8.55 5.55
CA ARG A 102 -17.98 -7.14 5.53
C ARG A 102 -17.23 -6.30 4.50
N ILE A 103 -15.94 -6.55 4.30
CA ILE A 103 -15.17 -5.87 3.24
C ILE A 103 -15.70 -6.26 1.86
N ALA A 104 -15.98 -7.55 1.65
CA ALA A 104 -16.57 -8.04 0.40
C ALA A 104 -17.93 -7.37 0.11
N GLU A 105 -18.76 -7.11 1.12
CA GLU A 105 -20.03 -6.37 0.99
C GLU A 105 -19.86 -4.89 0.58
N LEU A 106 -18.68 -4.29 0.77
CA LEU A 106 -18.37 -2.92 0.32
C LEU A 106 -17.96 -2.87 -1.15
N ILE A 107 -17.65 -4.01 -1.76
CA ILE A 107 -17.16 -4.11 -3.13
C ILE A 107 -18.35 -4.45 -4.05
N PRO A 108 -18.47 -3.81 -5.22
CA PRO A 108 -19.51 -4.16 -6.19
C PRO A 108 -19.54 -5.66 -6.51
N PRO A 109 -20.72 -6.31 -6.62
CA PRO A 109 -20.82 -7.75 -6.83
C PRO A 109 -20.13 -8.27 -8.10
N ASP A 110 -20.00 -7.42 -9.12
CA ASP A 110 -19.30 -7.70 -10.37
C ASP A 110 -17.77 -7.60 -10.25
N ILE A 111 -17.26 -6.97 -9.18
CA ILE A 111 -15.83 -6.74 -8.93
C ILE A 111 -15.28 -7.61 -7.79
N VAL A 112 -16.09 -8.00 -6.81
CA VAL A 112 -15.63 -8.64 -5.55
C VAL A 112 -14.78 -9.89 -5.75
N GLU A 113 -15.14 -10.76 -6.69
CA GLU A 113 -14.40 -11.98 -7.01
C GLU A 113 -13.02 -11.70 -7.65
N GLN A 114 -12.80 -10.46 -8.08
CA GLN A 114 -11.56 -10.00 -8.71
C GLN A 114 -10.62 -9.34 -7.70
N VAL A 115 -11.02 -9.19 -6.43
CA VAL A 115 -10.21 -8.56 -5.37
C VAL A 115 -9.55 -9.65 -4.51
N PRO A 116 -8.21 -9.71 -4.39
CA PRO A 116 -7.51 -10.79 -3.70
C PRO A 116 -7.53 -10.63 -2.17
N LEU A 117 -8.64 -11.00 -1.54
CA LEU A 117 -8.84 -10.86 -0.08
C LEU A 117 -8.08 -11.90 0.77
N ASP A 118 -7.48 -12.93 0.17
CA ASP A 118 -6.81 -14.01 0.90
C ASP A 118 -5.64 -13.52 1.75
N LEU A 119 -4.82 -12.63 1.19
CA LEU A 119 -3.61 -12.10 1.83
C LEU A 119 -3.80 -10.71 2.46
N LEU A 120 -5.06 -10.27 2.56
CA LEU A 120 -5.45 -8.97 3.10
C LEU A 120 -4.87 -8.73 4.50
N GLY A 121 -4.24 -7.56 4.68
CA GLY A 121 -3.85 -7.03 5.98
C GLY A 121 -2.69 -7.74 6.66
N LEU A 122 -1.98 -8.61 5.94
CA LEU A 122 -0.80 -9.30 6.43
C LEU A 122 0.43 -8.39 6.40
N ILE A 123 0.42 -7.35 7.24
CA ILE A 123 1.49 -6.37 7.39
C ILE A 123 2.15 -6.46 8.77
N THR A 124 3.43 -6.11 8.83
CA THR A 124 4.19 -5.96 10.08
C THR A 124 4.36 -4.48 10.39
N GLY A 125 3.95 -4.08 11.60
CA GLY A 125 4.18 -2.72 12.08
C GLY A 125 5.66 -2.49 12.34
N LEU A 126 6.25 -1.50 11.69
CA LEU A 126 7.57 -1.01 12.05
C LEU A 126 7.52 -0.42 13.47
N PRO A 127 8.60 -0.54 14.27
CA PRO A 127 8.67 0.07 15.59
C PRO A 127 8.30 1.56 15.55
N ALA A 128 7.69 2.06 16.62
CA ALA A 128 7.42 3.48 16.76
C ALA A 128 8.71 4.29 16.52
N GLU A 129 8.57 5.48 15.92
CA GLU A 129 9.68 6.37 15.59
C GLU A 129 10.67 5.83 14.53
N THR A 130 10.35 4.72 13.87
CA THR A 130 11.10 4.29 12.68
C THR A 130 10.99 5.36 11.59
N GLU A 131 12.08 6.08 11.35
CA GLU A 131 12.08 7.21 10.40
C GLU A 131 12.13 6.76 8.93
N ARG A 132 12.55 5.52 8.65
CA ARG A 132 12.83 5.05 7.28
C ARG A 132 12.42 3.59 7.09
N ILE A 133 11.95 3.26 5.89
CA ILE A 133 11.63 1.87 5.53
C ILE A 133 12.93 1.04 5.49
N PRO A 134 12.98 -0.13 6.14
CA PRO A 134 14.17 -0.99 6.15
C PRO A 134 14.27 -1.83 4.86
N TRP A 135 14.87 -1.27 3.82
CA TRP A 135 15.07 -1.95 2.53
C TRP A 135 16.35 -1.47 1.81
N ASP A 136 16.81 -2.21 0.79
CA ASP A 136 18.03 -1.89 0.02
C ASP A 136 17.73 -1.07 -1.26
N GLY A 137 17.36 0.19 -1.06
CA GLY A 137 17.03 1.15 -2.13
C GLY A 137 17.19 2.61 -1.69
N PRO A 138 16.63 3.58 -2.43
CA PRO A 138 16.59 4.99 -2.04
C PRO A 138 16.03 5.20 -0.63
N ARG A 139 16.42 6.30 0.03
CA ARG A 139 15.94 6.62 1.37
C ARG A 139 14.48 7.05 1.28
N VAL A 140 13.62 6.16 1.78
CA VAL A 140 12.19 6.44 1.92
C VAL A 140 11.90 6.77 3.37
N ARG A 141 11.73 8.07 3.64
CA ARG A 141 11.38 8.59 4.96
C ARG A 141 9.89 8.40 5.22
N ILE A 142 9.57 7.88 6.40
CA ILE A 142 8.21 7.71 6.90
C ILE A 142 7.81 8.99 7.63
N ILE A 143 6.69 9.57 7.22
CA ILE A 143 6.08 10.73 7.87
C ILE A 143 4.75 10.27 8.43
N GLU A 144 4.79 9.71 9.65
CA GLU A 144 3.57 9.33 10.36
C GLU A 144 2.85 10.58 10.87
N HIS A 145 1.56 10.68 10.59
CA HIS A 145 0.74 11.81 11.00
C HIS A 145 -0.71 11.38 11.27
N GLN A 146 -1.41 12.14 12.12
CA GLN A 146 -2.84 11.93 12.32
C GLN A 146 -3.62 12.63 11.20
N ALA A 147 -4.01 11.86 10.18
CA ALA A 147 -4.80 12.37 9.06
C ALA A 147 -5.93 11.42 8.69
N HIS A 148 -5.90 10.81 7.50
CA HIS A 148 -7.02 10.08 6.91
C HIS A 148 -7.45 8.84 7.72
N ALA A 149 -6.50 8.17 8.36
CA ALA A 149 -6.77 6.98 9.18
C ALA A 149 -5.72 6.79 10.29
N PRO A 150 -6.01 5.98 11.32
CA PRO A 150 -5.07 5.69 12.41
C PRO A 150 -3.77 5.05 11.89
N GLY A 151 -2.64 5.68 12.20
CA GLY A 151 -1.33 5.21 11.75
C GLY A 151 -1.06 5.46 10.27
N HIS A 152 -1.82 6.33 9.61
CA HIS A 152 -1.50 6.79 8.26
C HIS A 152 -0.09 7.39 8.22
N ALA A 153 0.68 7.05 7.19
CA ALA A 153 1.95 7.68 6.90
C ALA A 153 2.05 8.09 5.43
N ALA A 154 2.50 9.33 5.21
CA ALA A 154 3.07 9.71 3.93
C ALA A 154 4.53 9.22 3.84
N LEU A 155 5.01 9.01 2.62
CA LEU A 155 6.37 8.55 2.35
C LEU A 155 7.11 9.55 1.47
N LEU A 156 8.28 10.01 1.90
CA LEU A 156 9.14 10.89 1.11
C LEU A 156 10.35 10.11 0.59
N ILE A 157 10.45 10.00 -0.73
CA ILE A 157 11.65 9.47 -1.40
C ILE A 157 12.65 10.62 -1.50
N GLU A 158 13.57 10.70 -0.52
CA GLU A 158 14.37 11.90 -0.26
C GLU A 158 15.20 12.32 -1.48
N GLU A 159 15.87 11.36 -2.13
CA GLU A 159 16.74 11.63 -3.28
C GLU A 159 15.97 11.98 -4.56
N ARG A 160 14.67 11.68 -4.61
CA ARG A 160 13.83 11.90 -5.80
C ARG A 160 12.88 13.08 -5.66
N GLY A 161 12.75 13.65 -4.46
CA GLY A 161 11.81 14.74 -4.19
C GLY A 161 10.35 14.35 -4.41
N VAL A 162 10.02 13.06 -4.25
CA VAL A 162 8.66 12.54 -4.45
C VAL A 162 8.01 12.25 -3.10
N LEU A 163 6.83 12.83 -2.87
CA LEU A 163 5.98 12.54 -1.71
C LEU A 163 4.81 11.65 -2.13
N ILE A 164 4.72 10.45 -1.57
CA ILE A 164 3.51 9.63 -1.60
C ILE A 164 2.65 10.06 -0.41
N ALA A 165 1.54 10.74 -0.69
CA ALA A 165 0.67 11.32 0.32
C ALA A 165 -0.38 10.34 0.90
N GLY A 166 -0.51 9.15 0.33
CA GLY A 166 -1.66 8.28 0.56
C GLY A 166 -2.96 9.01 0.26
N ASP A 167 -4.01 8.69 1.00
CA ASP A 167 -5.37 9.22 0.78
C ASP A 167 -5.61 10.59 1.41
N THR A 168 -4.54 11.38 1.59
CA THR A 168 -4.63 12.79 2.04
C THR A 168 -4.63 13.79 0.90
N LEU A 169 -4.40 13.34 -0.35
CA LEU A 169 -4.44 14.17 -1.55
C LEU A 169 -5.02 13.36 -2.72
N SER A 170 -6.18 13.78 -3.22
CA SER A 170 -6.83 13.20 -4.40
C SER A 170 -7.56 14.29 -5.19
N ASP A 171 -7.60 14.12 -6.50
CA ASP A 171 -8.30 14.96 -7.47
C ASP A 171 -9.75 14.51 -7.71
N VAL A 172 -10.16 13.37 -7.14
CA VAL A 172 -11.49 12.78 -7.35
C VAL A 172 -12.25 12.59 -6.04
N LEU A 173 -11.66 11.93 -5.04
CA LEU A 173 -12.29 11.70 -3.76
C LEU A 173 -11.80 12.73 -2.75
N ILE A 174 -12.72 13.49 -2.13
CA ILE A 174 -12.34 14.47 -1.11
C ILE A 174 -11.73 13.72 0.09
N PRO A 175 -10.45 13.98 0.44
CA PRO A 175 -9.83 13.34 1.61
C PRO A 175 -10.58 13.68 2.89
N MET A 176 -11.16 12.67 3.54
CA MET A 176 -11.77 12.84 4.85
C MET A 176 -10.72 12.67 5.95
N LEU A 177 -10.70 13.57 6.94
CA LEU A 177 -9.83 13.43 8.11
C LEU A 177 -10.47 12.49 9.13
N ASP A 178 -9.67 11.60 9.74
CA ASP A 178 -10.08 10.89 10.93
C ASP A 178 -10.02 11.84 12.14
N LEU A 179 -11.18 12.44 12.44
CA LEU A 179 -11.33 13.35 13.58
C LEU A 179 -11.42 12.62 14.92
N LYS A 180 -11.42 11.28 14.93
CA LYS A 180 -11.47 10.52 16.18
C LYS A 180 -10.10 10.57 16.86
N ARG A 181 -10.05 11.20 18.03
CA ARG A 181 -8.91 11.06 18.95
C ARG A 181 -8.90 9.64 19.51
N HIS A 182 -8.11 8.77 18.90
CA HIS A 182 -7.72 7.52 19.56
C HIS A 182 -6.63 7.89 20.58
N ARG A 183 -6.98 7.77 21.87
CA ARG A 183 -6.09 8.02 23.01
C ARG A 183 -5.14 6.85 23.21
#